data_AF-A0A5A7YGM9-F1
#
_entry.id   AF-A0A5A7YGM9-F1
#
_cell.length_a   1.000
_cell.length_b   1.000
_cell.length_c   1.000
_cell.angle_alpha   90.00
_cell.angle_beta   90.00
_cell.angle_gamma   90.00
#
_symmetry.space_group_name_H-M   'P 1'
#
loop_
_entity.id
_entity.type
_entity.pdbx_description
1 polymer ?
#
loop_
_entity_poly.entity_id
_entity_poly.type
_entity_poly.pdbx_seq_one_letter_code
_entity_poly.pdbx_strand_id
1 'polypeptide(L)'
;MARLLGALAISIAALLPTSTVLFTPMASADVNVAPAGAVQIPAGPAPAWIVADLDSGQILAGRDQYVTHPPASTIKVLLALVVLDELPLDATVIATPADATAECNCVGVTAGHVYTTQELLDGLLLVSGNDAANTLAHMLGGTDVAVAKMNAKALQLGATGTRAGSPSGLDGPGIDGYTTPHDLAVVFRAALQNPVFTAITSSPTATFPGADGPVTLYNQDELLGRYPGMLGGKTGFTDPARKTFVGAAERNGRRLVVAMMYGLVVEGGPTYWDQASGLLDWGFAQDGSAGVGTL
;
A
#
# COMPACT_ATOMS: atom_id res chain seq x y z
N MET A 1 -44.51 -72.72 -34.10
CA MET A 1 -44.17 -72.14 -35.42
C MET A 1 -44.80 -70.76 -35.53
N ALA A 2 -44.02 -69.70 -35.35
CA ALA A 2 -44.41 -68.34 -35.69
C ALA A 2 -43.13 -67.55 -35.98
N ARG A 3 -43.19 -66.72 -37.02
CA ARG A 3 -42.09 -66.25 -37.86
C ARG A 3 -41.45 -64.95 -37.34
N LEU A 4 -40.20 -64.76 -37.74
CA LEU A 4 -39.42 -63.51 -37.69
C LEU A 4 -40.19 -62.31 -38.25
N LEU A 5 -40.01 -61.14 -37.63
CA LEU A 5 -39.91 -59.84 -38.29
C LEU A 5 -38.85 -59.03 -37.53
N GLY A 6 -37.65 -58.92 -38.13
CA GLY A 6 -36.58 -58.07 -37.66
C GLY A 6 -36.83 -56.62 -38.09
N ALA A 7 -36.77 -55.69 -37.14
CA ALA A 7 -36.75 -54.26 -37.42
C ALA A 7 -35.31 -53.75 -37.24
N LEU A 8 -34.74 -53.23 -38.32
CA LEU A 8 -33.43 -52.62 -38.39
C LEU A 8 -33.51 -51.21 -37.77
N ALA A 9 -32.93 -50.99 -36.60
CA ALA A 9 -32.80 -49.66 -36.01
C ALA A 9 -31.58 -48.95 -36.62
N ILE A 10 -31.82 -47.90 -37.39
CA ILE A 10 -30.78 -47.01 -37.92
C ILE A 10 -30.42 -46.02 -36.81
N SER A 11 -29.27 -46.21 -36.16
CA SER A 11 -28.70 -45.25 -35.21
C SER A 11 -28.00 -44.12 -35.98
N ILE A 12 -28.62 -42.94 -36.03
CA ILE A 12 -27.98 -41.71 -36.52
C ILE A 12 -27.13 -41.15 -35.38
N ALA A 13 -25.81 -41.32 -35.46
CA ALA A 13 -24.86 -40.64 -34.58
C ALA A 13 -24.73 -39.18 -35.02
N ALA A 14 -25.33 -38.26 -34.28
CA ALA A 14 -25.13 -36.83 -34.48
C ALA A 14 -23.74 -36.45 -33.93
N LEU A 15 -22.78 -36.17 -34.83
CA LEU A 15 -21.52 -35.52 -34.46
C LEU A 15 -21.82 -34.06 -34.08
N LEU A 16 -21.74 -33.75 -32.78
CA LEU A 16 -21.68 -32.37 -32.30
C LEU A 16 -20.25 -31.83 -32.51
N PRO A 17 -20.07 -30.66 -33.13
CA PRO A 17 -18.75 -30.08 -33.30
C PRO A 17 -18.23 -29.60 -31.94
N THR A 18 -17.15 -30.21 -31.46
CA THR A 18 -16.37 -29.69 -30.34
C THR A 18 -15.67 -28.41 -30.78
N SER A 19 -16.23 -27.27 -30.42
CA SER A 19 -15.58 -25.98 -30.61
C SER A 19 -14.42 -25.88 -29.61
N THR A 20 -13.20 -26.12 -30.09
CA THR A 20 -11.98 -25.82 -29.35
C THR A 20 -11.86 -24.30 -29.22
N VAL A 21 -12.19 -23.78 -28.03
CA VAL A 21 -11.93 -22.38 -27.69
C VAL A 21 -10.41 -22.24 -27.53
N LEU A 22 -9.75 -21.75 -28.58
CA LEU A 22 -8.36 -21.32 -28.51
C LEU A 22 -8.31 -20.05 -27.66
N PHE A 23 -7.95 -20.18 -26.39
CA PHE A 23 -7.53 -19.03 -25.58
C PHE A 23 -6.21 -18.51 -26.16
N THR A 24 -6.29 -17.43 -26.91
CA THR A 24 -5.12 -16.61 -27.19
C THR A 24 -4.79 -15.88 -25.89
N PRO A 25 -3.56 -16.02 -25.33
CA PRO A 25 -3.17 -15.16 -24.24
C PRO A 25 -3.19 -13.73 -24.76
N MET A 26 -4.04 -12.88 -24.18
CA MET A 26 -3.89 -11.44 -24.37
C MET A 26 -2.51 -11.08 -23.83
N ALA A 27 -1.60 -10.70 -24.72
CA ALA A 27 -0.41 -9.97 -24.32
C ALA A 27 -0.91 -8.70 -23.63
N SER A 28 -0.82 -8.64 -22.30
CA SER A 28 -0.97 -7.37 -21.58
C SER A 28 0.19 -6.51 -22.06
N ALA A 29 -0.11 -5.52 -22.91
CA ALA A 29 0.88 -4.49 -23.19
C ALA A 29 1.23 -3.87 -21.84
N ASP A 30 2.51 -3.79 -21.50
CA ASP A 30 2.97 -2.97 -20.37
C ASP A 30 2.51 -1.54 -20.65
N VAL A 31 1.39 -1.11 -20.05
CA VAL A 31 0.84 0.22 -20.31
C VAL A 31 1.59 1.21 -19.41
N ASN A 32 2.84 1.51 -19.76
CA ASN A 32 3.48 2.72 -19.29
C ASN A 32 2.70 3.91 -19.88
N VAL A 33 1.96 4.62 -19.04
CA VAL A 33 1.26 5.85 -19.42
C VAL A 33 2.13 7.03 -19.00
N ALA A 34 2.64 7.78 -19.98
CA ALA A 34 3.40 9.01 -19.77
C ALA A 34 3.06 10.03 -20.88
N PRO A 35 3.28 11.34 -20.67
CA PRO A 35 3.06 12.35 -21.70
C PRO A 35 3.87 12.08 -22.97
N ALA A 36 3.30 12.43 -24.12
CA ALA A 36 3.99 12.27 -25.40
C ALA A 36 5.27 13.12 -25.43
N GLY A 37 6.40 12.49 -25.78
CA GLY A 37 7.70 13.16 -25.84
C GLY A 37 8.43 13.28 -24.49
N ALA A 38 7.89 12.71 -23.40
CA ALA A 38 8.59 12.67 -22.13
C ALA A 38 9.91 11.88 -22.24
N VAL A 39 10.90 12.29 -21.43
CA VAL A 39 12.16 11.54 -21.28
C VAL A 39 11.84 10.12 -20.78
N GLN A 40 12.65 9.14 -21.17
CA GLN A 40 12.49 7.76 -20.75
C GLN A 40 12.45 7.63 -19.22
N ILE A 41 11.45 6.90 -18.72
CA ILE A 41 11.28 6.61 -17.29
C ILE A 41 12.27 5.50 -16.90
N PRO A 42 13.10 5.67 -15.86
CA PRO A 42 14.02 4.62 -15.42
C PRO A 42 13.29 3.32 -15.08
N ALA A 43 13.81 2.20 -15.57
CA ALA A 43 13.31 0.88 -15.18
C ALA A 43 13.64 0.56 -13.71
N GLY A 44 12.86 -0.33 -13.09
CA GLY A 44 13.10 -0.75 -11.71
C GLY A 44 12.29 -2.00 -11.31
N PRO A 45 12.50 -2.50 -10.09
CA PRO A 45 11.94 -3.76 -9.62
C PRO A 45 10.42 -3.77 -9.40
N ALA A 46 9.76 -2.62 -9.25
CA ALA A 46 8.32 -2.52 -9.08
C ALA A 46 7.59 -2.58 -10.44
N PRO A 47 6.76 -3.61 -10.71
CA PRO A 47 5.99 -3.72 -11.93
C PRO A 47 4.77 -2.79 -11.96
N ALA A 48 4.26 -2.34 -10.81
CA ALA A 48 3.13 -1.43 -10.72
C ALA A 48 3.51 -0.18 -9.92
N TRP A 49 3.32 1.02 -10.48
CA TRP A 49 3.69 2.28 -9.85
C TRP A 49 2.94 3.49 -10.42
N ILE A 50 2.97 4.60 -9.69
CA ILE A 50 2.44 5.90 -10.10
C ILE A 50 3.35 7.03 -9.61
N VAL A 51 3.42 8.12 -10.38
CA VAL A 51 3.96 9.43 -9.95
C VAL A 51 2.89 10.48 -10.19
N ALA A 52 2.55 11.23 -9.15
CA ALA A 52 1.53 12.27 -9.21
C ALA A 52 1.95 13.52 -8.44
N ASP A 53 1.37 14.65 -8.81
CA ASP A 53 1.56 15.93 -8.13
C ASP A 53 0.61 16.01 -6.92
N LEU A 54 1.17 16.29 -5.73
CA LEU A 54 0.42 16.29 -4.48
C LEU A 54 -0.57 17.44 -4.36
N ASP A 55 -0.25 18.59 -4.98
CA ASP A 55 -1.05 19.79 -4.87
C ASP A 55 -2.22 19.76 -5.83
N SER A 56 -1.93 19.62 -7.13
CA SER A 56 -2.94 19.58 -8.18
C SER A 56 -3.69 18.25 -8.25
N GLY A 57 -3.07 17.14 -7.81
CA GLY A 57 -3.58 15.79 -8.03
C GLY A 57 -3.30 15.25 -9.42
N GLN A 58 -2.60 15.99 -10.28
CA GLN A 58 -2.30 15.56 -11.64
C GLN A 58 -1.41 14.32 -11.65
N ILE A 59 -1.84 13.27 -12.35
CA ILE A 59 -1.04 12.07 -12.57
C ILE A 59 -0.03 12.38 -13.67
N LEU A 60 1.25 12.26 -13.36
CA LEU A 60 2.34 12.53 -14.31
C LEU A 60 2.66 11.29 -15.14
N ALA A 61 2.78 10.13 -14.50
CA ALA A 61 2.95 8.86 -15.17
C ALA A 61 2.51 7.70 -14.28
N GLY A 62 2.30 6.54 -14.88
CA GLY A 62 2.05 5.30 -14.17
C GLY A 62 2.30 4.07 -15.04
N ARG A 63 2.47 2.93 -14.37
CA ARG A 63 2.46 1.59 -14.96
C ARG A 63 1.57 0.73 -14.09
N ASP A 64 0.55 0.13 -14.69
CA ASP A 64 -0.41 -0.72 -13.97
C ASP A 64 -0.97 -0.04 -12.70
N GLN A 65 -1.15 1.29 -12.73
CA GLN A 65 -1.45 2.08 -11.54
C GLN A 65 -2.83 1.79 -10.91
N TYR A 66 -3.69 1.06 -11.63
CA TYR A 66 -5.01 0.61 -11.17
C TYR A 66 -5.09 -0.91 -10.95
N VAL A 67 -3.98 -1.64 -11.12
CA VAL A 67 -3.94 -3.09 -10.86
C VAL A 67 -3.84 -3.31 -9.35
N THR A 68 -4.68 -4.21 -8.84
CA THR A 68 -4.77 -4.50 -7.42
C THR A 68 -3.69 -5.47 -6.97
N HIS A 69 -2.99 -5.12 -5.88
CA HIS A 69 -2.04 -5.97 -5.19
C HIS A 69 -2.23 -5.86 -3.67
N PRO A 70 -1.78 -6.85 -2.87
CA PRO A 70 -1.78 -6.71 -1.42
C PRO A 70 -0.90 -5.52 -0.98
N PRO A 71 -1.34 -4.68 -0.02
CA PRO A 71 -0.64 -3.45 0.35
C PRO A 71 0.61 -3.69 1.21
N ALA A 72 0.66 -4.82 1.94
CA ALA A 72 1.50 -4.96 3.12
C ALA A 72 1.36 -3.72 4.05
N SER A 73 2.45 -3.31 4.70
CA SER A 73 2.43 -2.22 5.69
C SER A 73 2.17 -0.82 5.13
N THR A 74 2.04 -0.62 3.81
CA THR A 74 1.61 0.69 3.27
C THR A 74 0.19 1.05 3.71
N ILE A 75 -0.66 0.05 4.00
CA ILE A 75 -2.02 0.27 4.51
C ILE A 75 -2.04 0.92 5.91
N LYS A 76 -0.93 0.90 6.65
CA LYS A 76 -0.82 1.58 7.95
C LYS A 76 -1.01 3.09 7.83
N VAL A 77 -0.79 3.68 6.65
CA VAL A 77 -1.11 5.09 6.38
C VAL A 77 -2.63 5.33 6.49
N LEU A 78 -3.43 4.39 5.99
CA LEU A 78 -4.90 4.45 6.11
C LEU A 78 -5.36 4.27 7.56
N LEU A 79 -4.72 3.36 8.32
CA LEU A 79 -4.97 3.25 9.77
C LEU A 79 -4.62 4.56 10.50
N ALA A 80 -3.46 5.16 10.21
CA ALA A 80 -3.03 6.40 10.83
C ALA A 80 -4.02 7.55 10.57
N LEU A 81 -4.58 7.65 9.36
CA LEU A 81 -5.62 8.61 9.04
C LEU A 81 -6.88 8.42 9.91
N VAL A 82 -7.37 7.19 10.06
CA VAL A 82 -8.53 6.89 10.92
C VAL A 82 -8.24 7.27 12.38
N VAL A 83 -7.05 6.91 12.87
CA VAL A 83 -6.62 7.24 14.24
C VAL A 83 -6.59 8.75 14.46
N LEU A 84 -5.99 9.50 13.53
CA LEU A 84 -5.86 10.96 13.63
C LEU A 84 -7.20 11.71 13.52
N ASP A 85 -8.21 11.10 12.90
CA ASP A 85 -9.57 11.66 12.83
C ASP A 85 -10.36 11.46 14.14
N GLU A 86 -10.10 10.36 14.86
CA GLU A 86 -10.98 9.91 15.94
C GLU A 86 -10.36 9.99 17.34
N LEU A 87 -9.04 9.93 17.45
CA LEU A 87 -8.34 9.81 18.73
C LEU A 87 -7.49 11.06 19.02
N PRO A 88 -7.67 11.71 20.19
CA PRO A 88 -6.73 12.70 20.68
C PRO A 88 -5.33 12.10 20.84
N LEU A 89 -4.27 12.86 20.53
CA LEU A 89 -2.90 12.36 20.59
C LEU A 89 -2.45 11.92 21.99
N ASP A 90 -3.01 12.53 23.03
CA ASP A 90 -2.77 12.25 24.44
C ASP A 90 -3.74 11.20 25.03
N ALA A 91 -4.68 10.66 24.23
CA ALA A 91 -5.51 9.56 24.66
C ALA A 91 -4.63 8.34 24.97
N THR A 92 -4.93 7.65 26.06
CA THR A 92 -4.13 6.53 26.55
C THR A 92 -4.87 5.21 26.49
N VAL A 93 -4.13 4.12 26.32
CA VAL A 93 -4.62 2.75 26.44
C VAL A 93 -3.66 1.91 27.28
N ILE A 94 -4.20 1.01 28.09
CA ILE A 94 -3.42 -0.06 28.72
C ILE A 94 -3.38 -1.21 27.72
N ALA A 95 -2.19 -1.52 27.20
CA ALA A 95 -2.03 -2.59 26.23
C ALA A 95 -2.39 -3.95 26.83
N THR A 96 -3.07 -4.78 26.04
CA THR A 96 -3.45 -6.15 26.42
C THR A 96 -2.44 -7.17 25.87
N PRO A 97 -2.47 -8.43 26.35
CA PRO A 97 -1.69 -9.49 25.73
C PRO A 97 -2.00 -9.71 24.24
N ALA A 98 -3.23 -9.44 23.81
CA ALA A 98 -3.63 -9.55 22.41
C ALA A 98 -3.00 -8.43 21.56
N ASP A 99 -2.88 -7.22 22.10
CA ASP A 99 -2.24 -6.10 21.42
C ASP A 99 -0.75 -6.37 21.16
N ALA A 100 -0.06 -6.90 22.18
CA ALA A 100 1.37 -7.21 22.14
C ALA A 100 1.73 -8.44 21.28
N THR A 101 0.77 -9.30 20.96
CA THR A 101 1.00 -10.52 20.18
C THR A 101 0.75 -10.29 18.69
N ALA A 102 1.81 -10.05 17.94
CA ALA A 102 1.76 -9.90 16.48
C ALA A 102 2.95 -10.57 15.80
N GLU A 103 2.80 -10.95 14.53
CA GLU A 103 3.97 -11.20 13.68
C GLU A 103 4.76 -9.90 13.54
N CYS A 104 6.07 -9.91 13.78
CA CYS A 104 6.87 -8.70 13.74
C CYS A 104 7.27 -8.31 12.31
N ASN A 105 7.52 -7.03 11.98
CA ASN A 105 8.01 -5.95 12.83
C ASN A 105 7.09 -5.52 13.99
N CYS A 106 7.70 -5.32 15.16
CA CYS A 106 7.05 -4.88 16.40
C CYS A 106 7.81 -3.69 16.98
N VAL A 107 7.11 -2.71 17.55
CA VAL A 107 7.73 -1.57 18.25
C VAL A 107 8.13 -1.95 19.69
N GLY A 108 7.51 -2.99 20.26
CA GLY A 108 7.74 -3.43 21.64
C GLY A 108 6.62 -3.08 22.60
N VAL A 109 5.37 -3.03 22.12
CA VAL A 109 4.20 -2.88 22.99
C VAL A 109 4.18 -4.01 24.00
N THR A 110 4.14 -3.65 25.27
CA THR A 110 4.17 -4.56 26.42
C THR A 110 2.83 -4.55 27.13
N ALA A 111 2.25 -5.73 27.34
CA ALA A 111 0.96 -5.87 28.04
C ALA A 111 1.03 -5.28 29.46
N GLY A 112 -0.02 -4.55 29.85
CA GLY A 112 -0.11 -3.84 31.13
C GLY A 112 0.55 -2.46 31.15
N HIS A 113 1.32 -2.09 30.11
CA HIS A 113 1.88 -0.73 29.99
C HIS A 113 0.86 0.23 29.38
N VAL A 114 0.98 1.50 29.74
CA VAL A 114 0.18 2.60 29.19
C VAL A 114 0.91 3.20 28.00
N TYR A 115 0.21 3.39 26.89
CA TYR A 115 0.71 4.10 25.71
C TYR A 115 -0.27 5.20 25.32
N THR A 116 0.26 6.32 24.84
CA THR A 116 -0.51 7.38 24.19
C THR A 116 -0.73 7.07 22.71
N THR A 117 -1.76 7.68 22.11
CA THR A 117 -1.97 7.61 20.65
C THR A 117 -0.75 8.10 19.87
N GLN A 118 -0.08 9.17 20.31
CA GLN A 118 1.15 9.68 19.68
C GLN A 118 2.26 8.62 19.65
N GLU A 119 2.58 7.99 20.79
CA GLU A 119 3.65 6.98 20.87
C GLU A 119 3.35 5.77 19.98
N LEU A 120 2.09 5.36 19.89
CA LEU A 120 1.67 4.26 19.02
C LEU A 120 1.74 4.65 17.54
N LEU A 121 1.38 5.89 17.17
CA LEU A 121 1.56 6.40 15.81
C LEU A 121 3.05 6.48 15.42
N ASP A 122 3.92 6.88 16.35
CA ASP A 122 5.37 6.87 16.14
C ASP A 122 5.86 5.44 15.87
N GLY A 123 5.44 4.47 16.70
CA GLY A 123 5.75 3.04 16.48
C GLY A 123 5.20 2.48 15.16
N LEU A 124 3.98 2.87 14.79
CA LEU A 124 3.30 2.45 13.57
C LEU A 124 4.03 2.93 12.32
N LEU A 125 4.45 4.20 12.31
CA LEU A 125 4.96 4.85 11.10
C LEU A 125 6.48 4.76 10.96
N LEU A 126 7.26 4.86 12.04
CA LEU A 126 8.73 4.81 11.97
C LEU A 126 9.26 3.39 11.80
N VAL A 127 8.74 2.44 12.59
CA VAL A 127 9.27 1.06 12.65
C VAL A 127 8.29 0.00 12.15
N SER A 128 7.13 0.44 11.64
CA SER A 128 6.11 -0.43 11.07
C SER A 128 5.52 -1.44 12.07
N GLY A 129 5.45 -1.08 13.36
CA GLY A 129 5.02 -1.96 14.44
C GLY A 129 3.60 -2.51 14.23
N ASN A 130 3.48 -3.84 14.13
CA ASN A 130 2.20 -4.53 14.02
C ASN A 130 1.44 -4.59 15.35
N ASP A 131 2.20 -4.67 16.45
CA ASP A 131 1.70 -4.51 17.82
C ASP A 131 1.14 -3.10 18.08
N ALA A 132 1.79 -2.05 17.56
CA ALA A 132 1.24 -0.70 17.58
C ALA A 132 -0.08 -0.61 16.77
N ALA A 133 -0.13 -1.25 15.59
CA ALA A 133 -1.35 -1.31 14.78
C ALA A 133 -2.50 -2.02 15.50
N ASN A 134 -2.22 -3.15 16.18
CA ASN A 134 -3.21 -3.86 16.99
C ASN A 134 -3.71 -3.00 18.15
N THR A 135 -2.81 -2.33 18.86
CA THR A 135 -3.16 -1.47 20.00
C THR A 135 -4.01 -0.28 19.56
N LEU A 136 -3.68 0.36 18.42
CA LEU A 136 -4.50 1.42 17.83
C LEU A 136 -5.87 0.90 17.40
N ALA A 137 -5.94 -0.30 16.83
CA ALA A 137 -7.21 -0.93 16.49
C ALA A 137 -8.06 -1.21 17.73
N HIS A 138 -7.46 -1.64 18.84
CA HIS A 138 -8.13 -1.76 20.14
C HIS A 138 -8.71 -0.41 20.59
N MET A 139 -7.94 0.68 20.54
CA MET A 139 -8.45 2.03 20.86
C MET A 139 -9.63 2.46 19.97
N LEU A 140 -9.68 2.00 18.72
CA LEU A 140 -10.76 2.29 17.77
C LEU A 140 -12.02 1.42 17.96
N GLY A 141 -12.02 0.48 18.91
CA GLY A 141 -13.14 -0.43 19.18
C GLY A 141 -12.90 -1.89 18.77
N GLY A 142 -11.64 -2.26 18.50
CA GLY A 142 -11.24 -3.61 18.09
C GLY A 142 -10.98 -3.75 16.59
N THR A 143 -10.33 -4.85 16.20
CA THR A 143 -9.85 -5.11 14.83
C THR A 143 -10.92 -4.94 13.76
N ASP A 144 -12.08 -5.56 13.93
CA ASP A 144 -13.16 -5.51 12.92
C ASP A 144 -13.71 -4.09 12.74
N VAL A 145 -13.83 -3.35 13.84
CA VAL A 145 -14.29 -1.95 13.82
C VAL A 145 -13.25 -1.05 13.15
N ALA A 146 -11.97 -1.23 13.48
CA ALA A 146 -10.89 -0.49 12.86
C ALA A 146 -10.82 -0.74 11.34
N VAL A 147 -10.92 -2.01 10.91
CA VAL A 147 -10.94 -2.38 9.49
C VAL A 147 -12.16 -1.79 8.78
N ALA A 148 -13.35 -1.81 9.40
CA ALA A 148 -14.54 -1.18 8.84
C ALA A 148 -14.36 0.33 8.66
N LYS A 149 -13.78 1.02 9.66
CA LYS A 149 -13.46 2.46 9.59
C LYS A 149 -12.41 2.76 8.51
N MET A 150 -11.37 1.94 8.39
CA MET A 150 -10.36 2.07 7.32
C MET A 150 -10.99 1.97 5.94
N ASN A 151 -11.85 0.98 5.71
CA ASN A 151 -12.54 0.83 4.43
C ASN A 151 -13.51 1.99 4.15
N ALA A 152 -14.23 2.47 5.16
CA ALA A 152 -15.07 3.67 5.03
C ALA A 152 -14.23 4.92 4.68
N LYS A 153 -13.05 5.08 5.30
CA LYS A 153 -12.11 6.15 5.02
C LYS A 153 -11.56 6.06 3.59
N ALA A 154 -11.19 4.88 3.12
CA ALA A 154 -10.75 4.67 1.74
C ALA A 154 -11.83 5.11 0.73
N LEU A 155 -13.09 4.70 0.93
CA LEU A 155 -14.21 5.15 0.11
C LEU A 155 -14.42 6.67 0.18
N GLN A 156 -14.32 7.28 1.37
CA GLN A 156 -14.45 8.73 1.54
C GLN A 156 -13.40 9.51 0.75
N LEU A 157 -12.19 8.96 0.62
CA LEU A 157 -11.09 9.56 -0.12
C LEU A 157 -11.16 9.29 -1.63
N GLY A 158 -12.08 8.44 -2.10
CA GLY A 158 -12.13 8.00 -3.50
C GLY A 158 -11.18 6.86 -3.84
N ALA A 159 -10.51 6.26 -2.85
CA ALA A 159 -9.65 5.09 -3.01
C ALA A 159 -10.49 3.80 -3.17
N THR A 160 -11.24 3.72 -4.28
CA THR A 160 -12.23 2.65 -4.53
C THR A 160 -11.62 1.29 -4.93
N GLY A 161 -10.34 1.26 -5.29
CA GLY A 161 -9.56 0.05 -5.52
C GLY A 161 -8.92 -0.52 -4.24
N THR A 162 -9.28 0.00 -3.07
CA THR A 162 -8.71 -0.37 -1.77
C THR A 162 -9.69 -1.12 -0.90
N ARG A 163 -9.20 -2.23 -0.32
CA ARG A 163 -9.81 -2.96 0.78
C ARG A 163 -8.74 -3.28 1.81
N ALA A 164 -8.86 -2.73 3.00
CA ALA A 164 -8.08 -3.18 4.15
C ALA A 164 -8.61 -4.54 4.65
N GLY A 165 -7.75 -5.55 4.69
CA GLY A 165 -8.04 -6.85 5.31
C GLY A 165 -7.68 -6.89 6.81
N SER A 166 -6.68 -6.12 7.22
CA SER A 166 -6.22 -6.00 8.60
C SER A 166 -5.70 -4.58 8.87
N PRO A 167 -5.61 -4.14 10.15
CA PRO A 167 -5.07 -2.82 10.48
C PRO A 167 -3.59 -2.66 10.10
N SER A 168 -2.82 -3.75 10.19
CA SER A 168 -1.38 -3.76 9.95
C SER A 168 -1.01 -3.98 8.49
N GLY A 169 -1.89 -4.58 7.69
CA GLY A 169 -1.58 -5.08 6.35
C GLY A 169 -0.89 -6.44 6.35
N LEU A 170 -0.89 -7.15 7.48
CA LEU A 170 -0.58 -8.58 7.50
C LEU A 170 -1.65 -9.37 6.75
N ASP A 171 -1.19 -10.40 6.06
CA ASP A 171 -2.01 -11.39 5.38
C ASP A 171 -2.33 -12.57 6.32
N GLY A 172 -3.32 -13.39 5.98
CA GLY A 172 -3.64 -14.59 6.75
C GLY A 172 -4.88 -15.31 6.22
N PRO A 173 -5.19 -16.52 6.72
CA PRO A 173 -6.40 -17.22 6.34
C PRO A 173 -7.65 -16.38 6.59
N GLY A 174 -8.41 -16.07 5.53
CA GLY A 174 -9.61 -15.23 5.61
C GLY A 174 -9.37 -13.72 5.68
N ILE A 175 -8.10 -13.27 5.67
CA ILE A 175 -7.72 -11.87 5.59
C ILE A 175 -7.40 -11.56 4.14
N ASP A 176 -8.31 -10.84 3.47
CA ASP A 176 -8.14 -10.39 2.09
C ASP A 176 -8.01 -8.87 2.06
N GLY A 177 -6.82 -8.40 1.70
CA GLY A 177 -6.49 -6.99 1.60
C GLY A 177 -5.80 -6.68 0.27
N TYR A 178 -6.24 -5.62 -0.39
CA TYR A 178 -5.67 -5.16 -1.65
C TYR A 178 -5.80 -3.64 -1.78
N THR A 179 -4.94 -3.06 -2.61
CA THR A 179 -4.95 -1.66 -3.01
C THR A 179 -4.33 -1.53 -4.41
N THR A 180 -4.30 -0.33 -4.96
CA THR A 180 -3.60 0.01 -6.19
C THR A 180 -2.50 1.06 -5.92
N PRO A 181 -1.51 1.23 -6.80
CA PRO A 181 -0.59 2.36 -6.70
C PRO A 181 -1.32 3.72 -6.68
N HIS A 182 -2.36 3.88 -7.50
CA HIS A 182 -3.22 5.05 -7.51
C HIS A 182 -3.80 5.35 -6.13
N ASP A 183 -4.44 4.36 -5.52
CA ASP A 183 -5.11 4.56 -4.24
C ASP A 183 -4.14 4.80 -3.09
N LEU A 184 -2.94 4.18 -3.12
CA LEU A 184 -1.88 4.50 -2.17
C LEU A 184 -1.47 5.97 -2.29
N ALA A 185 -1.35 6.51 -3.50
CA ALA A 185 -1.06 7.92 -3.72
C ALA A 185 -2.20 8.85 -3.22
N VAL A 186 -3.47 8.48 -3.45
CA VAL A 186 -4.64 9.19 -2.90
C VAL A 186 -4.61 9.24 -1.38
N VAL A 187 -4.42 8.08 -0.74
CA VAL A 187 -4.37 7.95 0.73
C VAL A 187 -3.19 8.74 1.31
N PHE A 188 -2.00 8.64 0.72
CA PHE A 188 -0.83 9.36 1.20
C PHE A 188 -0.94 10.88 0.98
N ARG A 189 -1.53 11.31 -0.13
CA ARG A 189 -1.87 12.73 -0.39
C ARG A 189 -2.77 13.29 0.70
N ALA A 190 -3.81 12.55 1.10
CA ALA A 190 -4.68 12.97 2.19
C ALA A 190 -3.94 12.98 3.54
N ALA A 191 -3.10 11.98 3.81
CA ALA A 191 -2.32 11.91 5.05
C ALA A 191 -1.36 13.09 5.23
N LEU A 192 -0.69 13.54 4.17
CA LEU A 192 0.21 14.70 4.21
C LEU A 192 -0.51 16.05 4.41
N GLN A 193 -1.84 16.11 4.33
CA GLN A 193 -2.58 17.32 4.74
C GLN A 193 -2.66 17.45 6.26
N ASN A 194 -2.44 16.36 7.01
CA ASN A 194 -2.39 16.40 8.45
C ASN A 194 -0.95 16.73 8.92
N PRO A 195 -0.74 17.84 9.64
CA PRO A 195 0.60 18.25 10.07
C PRO A 195 1.22 17.27 11.09
N VAL A 196 0.40 16.55 11.87
CA VAL A 196 0.87 15.53 12.81
C VAL A 196 1.42 14.33 12.05
N PHE A 197 0.67 13.83 11.07
CA PHE A 197 1.16 12.74 10.20
C PHE A 197 2.48 13.11 9.54
N THR A 198 2.54 14.32 8.97
CA THR A 198 3.75 14.85 8.30
C THR A 198 4.94 14.94 9.26
N ALA A 199 4.73 15.43 10.49
CA ALA A 199 5.78 15.52 11.50
C ALA A 199 6.31 14.14 11.90
N ILE A 200 5.43 13.14 12.06
CA ILE A 200 5.84 11.78 12.42
C ILE A 200 6.61 11.12 11.27
N THR A 201 6.03 11.11 10.06
CA THR A 201 6.62 10.38 8.92
C THR A 201 7.93 10.99 8.43
N SER A 202 8.19 12.27 8.70
CA SER A 202 9.45 12.95 8.39
C SER A 202 10.45 12.96 9.55
N SER A 203 10.06 12.49 10.74
CA SER A 203 10.97 12.44 11.88
C SER A 203 12.03 11.35 11.68
N PRO A 204 13.33 11.64 11.85
CA PRO A 204 14.37 10.61 11.83
C PRO A 204 14.25 9.62 12.99
N THR A 205 13.75 10.08 14.13
CA THR A 205 13.67 9.29 15.37
C THR A 205 12.49 9.69 16.24
N ALA A 206 12.04 8.77 17.11
CA ALA A 206 11.11 9.07 18.19
C ALA A 206 11.53 8.34 19.47
N THR A 207 11.07 8.81 20.63
CA THR A 207 11.22 8.06 21.89
C THR A 207 9.96 7.26 22.16
N PHE A 208 10.11 5.98 22.52
CA PHE A 208 9.00 5.07 22.77
C PHE A 208 9.13 4.43 24.16
N PRO A 209 8.04 4.27 24.93
CA PRO A 209 8.09 3.65 26.25
C PRO A 209 8.24 2.12 26.13
N GLY A 210 9.48 1.63 26.09
CA GLY A 210 9.79 0.19 26.07
C GLY A 210 9.58 -0.48 27.43
N ALA A 211 9.67 -1.82 27.46
CA ALA A 211 9.45 -2.64 28.65
C ALA A 211 10.35 -2.24 29.84
N ASP A 212 11.64 -2.02 29.58
CA ASP A 212 12.64 -1.70 30.61
C ASP A 212 12.99 -0.20 30.67
N GLY A 213 12.23 0.64 29.97
CA GLY A 213 12.44 2.08 29.90
C GLY A 213 12.37 2.65 28.47
N PRO A 214 12.57 3.97 28.30
CA PRO A 214 12.47 4.62 27.00
C PRO A 214 13.51 4.09 26.00
N VAL A 215 13.07 3.80 24.78
CA VAL A 215 13.92 3.39 23.65
C VAL A 215 13.83 4.40 22.51
N THR A 216 14.89 4.49 21.70
CA THR A 216 14.88 5.33 20.50
C THR A 216 14.44 4.50 19.30
N LEU A 217 13.35 4.91 18.65
CA LEU A 217 12.92 4.42 17.36
C LEU A 217 13.69 5.16 16.27
N TYR A 218 14.14 4.43 15.25
CA TYR A 218 14.74 5.00 14.05
C TYR A 218 13.80 4.77 12.89
N ASN A 219 13.55 5.81 12.10
CA ASN A 219 12.68 5.72 10.94
C ASN A 219 13.29 4.79 9.88
N GLN A 220 12.52 3.78 9.47
CA GLN A 220 12.92 2.77 8.49
C GLN A 220 12.80 3.26 7.03
N ASP A 221 12.21 4.44 6.80
CA ASP A 221 12.22 5.08 5.48
C ASP A 221 13.62 5.63 5.17
N GLU A 222 14.42 4.83 4.45
CA GLU A 222 15.78 5.23 4.08
C GLU A 222 15.81 6.41 3.11
N LEU A 223 14.71 6.73 2.41
CA LEU A 223 14.69 7.88 1.51
C LEU A 223 14.82 9.20 2.26
N LEU A 224 14.40 9.29 3.53
CA LEU A 224 14.63 10.48 4.35
C LEU A 224 16.10 10.90 4.42
N GLY A 225 17.01 9.91 4.46
CA GLY A 225 18.45 10.15 4.47
C GLY A 225 19.12 10.12 3.09
N ARG A 226 18.45 9.54 2.08
CA ARG A 226 19.03 9.29 0.74
C ARG A 226 18.59 10.29 -0.32
N TYR A 227 17.39 10.85 -0.21
CA TYR A 227 16.79 11.68 -1.25
C TYR A 227 16.44 13.08 -0.71
N PRO A 228 17.15 14.14 -1.15
CA PRO A 228 16.88 15.49 -0.67
C PRO A 228 15.44 15.94 -0.96
N GLY A 229 14.79 16.49 0.08
CA GLY A 229 13.43 17.01 -0.01
C GLY A 229 12.33 16.00 0.32
N MET A 230 12.65 14.80 0.80
CA MET A 230 11.63 13.86 1.26
C MET A 230 10.73 14.46 2.35
N LEU A 231 9.43 14.27 2.16
CA LEU A 231 8.37 14.62 3.11
C LEU A 231 7.98 13.44 4.00
N GLY A 232 8.54 12.25 3.71
CA GLY A 232 8.27 10.98 4.38
C GLY A 232 7.76 9.90 3.43
N GLY A 233 7.75 8.66 3.93
CA GLY A 233 7.32 7.49 3.19
C GLY A 233 7.01 6.32 4.11
N LYS A 234 6.34 5.31 3.55
CA LYS A 234 6.00 4.07 4.21
C LYS A 234 6.35 2.88 3.33
N THR A 235 7.19 2.00 3.85
CA THR A 235 7.52 0.70 3.25
C THR A 235 6.54 -0.39 3.68
N GLY A 236 6.48 -1.45 2.88
CA GLY A 236 5.83 -2.70 3.24
C GLY A 236 6.48 -3.91 2.55
N PHE A 237 6.36 -5.06 3.21
CA PHE A 237 6.71 -6.35 2.64
C PHE A 237 5.87 -7.45 3.28
N THR A 238 5.30 -8.33 2.46
CA THR A 238 4.85 -9.68 2.82
C THR A 238 5.14 -10.60 1.65
N ASP A 239 5.10 -11.92 1.85
CA ASP A 239 5.29 -12.87 0.74
C ASP A 239 4.25 -12.67 -0.39
N PRO A 240 2.95 -12.47 -0.11
CA PRO A 240 1.95 -12.16 -1.12
C PRO A 240 2.11 -10.77 -1.75
N ALA A 241 2.43 -9.73 -0.97
CA ALA A 241 2.54 -8.35 -1.47
C ALA A 241 3.84 -8.09 -2.26
N ARG A 242 4.89 -8.88 -1.99
CA ARG A 242 6.28 -8.50 -2.28
C ARG A 242 6.59 -7.13 -1.65
N LYS A 243 7.53 -6.37 -2.21
CA LYS A 243 7.84 -5.03 -1.70
C LYS A 243 6.77 -4.03 -2.14
N THR A 244 6.38 -3.15 -1.23
CA THR A 244 5.51 -2.00 -1.50
C THR A 244 6.11 -0.74 -0.87
N PHE A 245 5.83 0.41 -1.47
CA PHE A 245 6.28 1.71 -0.98
C PHE A 245 5.29 2.80 -1.41
N VAL A 246 5.07 3.78 -0.53
CA VAL A 246 4.48 5.07 -0.90
C VAL A 246 5.23 6.18 -0.18
N GLY A 247 5.54 7.27 -0.86
CA GLY A 247 6.26 8.38 -0.26
C GLY A 247 6.20 9.63 -1.12
N ALA A 248 6.65 10.75 -0.56
CA ALA A 248 6.61 12.03 -1.24
C ALA A 248 7.88 12.85 -1.03
N ALA A 249 8.16 13.72 -1.98
CA ALA A 249 9.25 14.68 -1.91
C ALA A 249 8.82 16.05 -2.44
N GLU A 250 9.59 17.06 -2.06
CA GLU A 250 9.46 18.43 -2.53
C GLU A 250 10.77 18.94 -3.16
N ARG A 251 10.66 19.63 -4.30
CA ARG A 251 11.74 20.43 -4.89
C ARG A 251 11.19 21.75 -5.40
N ASN A 252 11.82 22.84 -4.99
CA ASN A 252 11.50 24.20 -5.45
C ASN A 252 9.99 24.53 -5.34
N GLY A 253 9.34 24.11 -4.25
CA GLY A 253 7.92 24.34 -3.99
C GLY A 253 6.95 23.40 -4.72
N ARG A 254 7.43 22.50 -5.58
CA ARG A 254 6.61 21.44 -6.18
C ARG A 254 6.70 20.17 -5.36
N ARG A 255 5.56 19.53 -5.08
CA ARG A 255 5.46 18.34 -4.24
C ARG A 255 4.94 17.16 -5.06
N LEU A 256 5.66 16.04 -5.06
CA LEU A 256 5.30 14.83 -5.79
C LEU A 256 5.13 13.65 -4.84
N VAL A 257 4.18 12.77 -5.16
CA VAL A 257 3.99 11.47 -4.52
C VAL A 257 4.31 10.35 -5.50
N VAL A 258 4.97 9.31 -5.00
CA VAL A 258 5.24 8.06 -5.71
C VAL A 258 4.68 6.90 -4.90
N ALA A 259 4.00 5.97 -5.57
CA ALA A 259 3.64 4.69 -4.99
C ALA A 259 4.11 3.56 -5.90
N MET A 260 4.61 2.47 -5.31
CA MET A 260 5.21 1.32 -5.99
C MET A 260 4.76 0.04 -5.31
N MET A 261 4.44 -0.99 -6.09
CA MET A 261 3.90 -2.23 -5.57
C MET A 261 4.48 -3.45 -6.28
N TYR A 262 4.40 -4.60 -5.60
CA TYR A 262 4.56 -5.94 -6.15
C TYR A 262 5.94 -6.27 -6.74
N GLY A 263 7.00 -5.63 -6.25
CA GLY A 263 8.34 -5.82 -6.78
C GLY A 263 9.27 -6.64 -5.90
N LEU A 264 10.27 -7.24 -6.54
CA LEU A 264 11.39 -7.92 -5.91
C LEU A 264 12.69 -7.35 -6.46
N VAL A 265 13.64 -7.09 -5.56
CA VAL A 265 14.99 -6.65 -5.95
C VAL A 265 15.78 -7.88 -6.37
N VAL A 266 16.34 -7.84 -7.56
CA VAL A 266 17.23 -8.88 -8.09
C VAL A 266 18.67 -8.49 -7.79
N GLU A 267 19.53 -9.46 -7.47
CA GLU A 267 20.95 -9.21 -7.20
C GLU A 267 21.62 -8.50 -8.38
N GLY A 268 22.36 -7.41 -8.11
CA GLY A 268 22.98 -6.57 -9.13
C GLY A 268 22.03 -5.61 -9.86
N GLY A 269 20.72 -5.66 -9.58
CA GLY A 269 19.72 -4.75 -10.13
C GLY A 269 19.43 -3.52 -9.25
N PRO A 270 18.62 -2.57 -9.74
CA PRO A 270 18.18 -1.42 -8.97
C PRO A 270 17.34 -1.84 -7.76
N THR A 271 17.54 -1.16 -6.64
CA THR A 271 16.72 -1.30 -5.44
C THR A 271 15.40 -0.54 -5.55
N TYR A 272 14.51 -0.73 -4.58
CA TYR A 272 13.30 0.11 -4.45
C TYR A 272 13.63 1.59 -4.24
N TRP A 273 14.72 1.88 -3.52
CA TRP A 273 15.17 3.25 -3.28
C TRP A 273 15.67 3.92 -4.57
N ASP A 274 16.38 3.16 -5.40
CA ASP A 274 16.86 3.65 -6.70
C ASP A 274 15.68 3.96 -7.63
N GLN A 275 14.68 3.08 -7.69
CA GLN A 275 13.50 3.29 -8.53
C GLN A 275 12.64 4.46 -8.04
N ALA A 276 12.36 4.55 -6.73
CA ALA A 276 11.62 5.69 -6.18
C ALA A 276 12.33 7.02 -6.46
N SER A 277 13.65 7.08 -6.26
CA SER A 277 14.45 8.26 -6.56
C SER A 277 14.40 8.62 -8.04
N GLY A 278 14.55 7.63 -8.93
CA GLY A 278 14.48 7.83 -10.37
C GLY A 278 13.10 8.28 -10.87
N LEU A 279 12.02 7.77 -10.27
CA LEU A 279 10.65 8.19 -10.56
C LEU A 279 10.38 9.63 -10.10
N LEU A 280 10.84 10.00 -8.90
CA LEU A 280 10.74 11.37 -8.38
C LEU A 280 11.58 12.34 -9.22
N ASP A 281 12.84 11.99 -9.54
CA ASP A 281 13.72 12.80 -10.40
C ASP A 281 13.10 13.00 -11.78
N TRP A 282 12.55 11.94 -12.38
CA TRP A 282 11.82 12.05 -13.64
C TRP A 282 10.62 13.00 -13.52
N GLY A 283 9.83 12.88 -12.44
CA GLY A 283 8.66 13.73 -12.21
C GLY A 283 9.02 15.20 -12.05
N PHE A 284 10.08 15.51 -11.30
CA PHE A 284 10.56 16.88 -11.11
C PHE A 284 11.16 17.49 -12.38
N ALA A 285 11.67 16.67 -13.30
CA ALA A 285 12.18 17.12 -14.59
C ALA A 285 11.06 17.50 -15.60
N GLN A 286 9.80 17.12 -15.33
CA GLN A 286 8.67 17.49 -16.18
C GLN A 286 8.26 18.95 -15.92
N ASP A 287 7.86 19.69 -16.95
CA ASP A 287 7.43 21.09 -16.84
C ASP A 287 6.09 21.32 -16.10
N GLY A 288 5.41 20.23 -15.73
CA GLY A 288 4.14 20.25 -14.98
C GLY A 288 2.92 20.59 -15.83
N SER A 289 3.08 20.86 -17.12
CA SER A 289 1.98 21.24 -18.02
C SER A 289 1.22 20.04 -18.60
N ALA A 290 1.86 18.87 -18.65
CA ALA A 290 1.31 17.65 -19.23
C ALA A 290 1.11 16.55 -18.18
N GLY A 291 -0.11 16.01 -18.11
CA GLY A 291 -0.48 14.91 -17.24
C GLY A 291 -1.36 13.92 -17.98
N VAL A 292 -1.49 12.72 -17.40
CA VAL A 292 -2.19 11.59 -18.00
C VAL A 292 -3.47 11.22 -17.26
N GLY A 293 -3.82 11.99 -16.23
CA GLY A 293 -5.02 11.82 -15.41
C GLY A 293 -4.99 12.69 -14.16
N THR A 294 -5.90 12.42 -13.22
CA THR A 294 -5.98 13.09 -11.92
C THR A 294 -6.33 12.04 -10.86
N LEU A 295 -5.74 12.17 -9.67
CA LEU A 295 -6.04 11.40 -8.46
C LEU A 295 -7.45 11.66 -7.94
#